data_AF-A0A3M6TX38-F1
#
_entry.id   AF-A0A3M6TX38-F1
#
_cell.length_a   1.000
_cell.length_b   1.000
_cell.length_c   1.000
_cell.angle_alpha   90.00
_cell.angle_beta   90.00
_cell.angle_gamma   90.00
#
_symmetry.space_group_name_H-M   'P 1'
#
loop_
_entity.id
_entity.type
_entity.pdbx_description
1 polymer ?
#
loop_
_entity_poly.entity_id
_entity_poly.type
_entity_poly.pdbx_seq_one_letter_code
_entity_poly.pdbx_strand_id
1 'polypeptide(L)'
;CCCSSRSDSLISLWIAGLLFQEGKEAFRQGKERYLSQYWNLVTLFMLGLFVLSGFLWLAGFFMTEQEFGGSVVPIGEVFGDKAQVYAYNLLLLSNAAFSIGLVLSFVHASNFFQVSSILGPLQLCLVKMMRDIVKFLFLFLLLFLAFGWAERKVYSQYVETREKFMRNTTEHKFSKFGGSLRFLFWDLFGKSSLSDLSTDKRFIISQYTGEVLLGLYTIISILVALNMLIAMMSNSFQRVVDDEDIQWKFSRTRMWMSFLDEGDVMPSPFNLIPPPYLVIRLCRRFCADPSSFLRGCCTRRERSVTRLKDRVDIQRRRVILRRLIQRYLLTFENSKKPCQPHAPQLTSERLGDGSDLKDLIARLQGMLRRSEERKGSADATKLQSEVSANRETKISSSASGGT
;
A
#
# COMPACT_ATOMS: atom_id res chain seq x y z
N CYS A 1 34.88 4.52 16.09
CA CYS A 1 34.29 3.54 15.15
C CYS A 1 33.45 2.43 15.81
N CYS A 2 33.76 1.95 17.02
CA CYS A 2 32.97 0.86 17.67
C CYS A 2 31.52 1.21 18.04
N CYS A 3 31.19 2.44 18.42
CA CYS A 3 29.80 2.80 18.74
C CYS A 3 28.88 2.84 17.51
N SER A 4 29.38 3.24 16.33
CA SER A 4 28.60 3.23 15.08
C SER A 4 28.24 1.80 14.68
N SER A 5 29.21 0.88 14.69
CA SER A 5 28.98 -0.52 14.30
C SER A 5 27.89 -1.21 15.14
N ARG A 6 27.75 -0.86 16.43
CA ARG A 6 26.73 -1.43 17.31
C ARG A 6 25.33 -0.88 17.03
N SER A 7 25.18 0.41 16.73
CA SER A 7 23.90 0.98 16.30
C SER A 7 23.49 0.45 14.93
N ASP A 8 24.45 0.35 14.01
CA ASP A 8 24.19 -0.11 12.64
C ASP A 8 23.71 -1.57 12.63
N SER A 9 24.31 -2.41 13.48
CA SER A 9 23.87 -3.80 13.67
C SER A 9 22.44 -3.93 14.21
N LEU A 10 22.04 -3.07 15.15
CA LEU A 10 20.67 -3.04 15.69
C LEU A 10 19.67 -2.58 14.63
N ILE A 11 20.04 -1.56 13.84
CA ILE A 11 19.21 -1.05 12.75
C ILE A 11 19.05 -2.11 11.66
N SER A 12 20.12 -2.81 11.28
CA SER A 12 20.04 -3.90 10.30
C SER A 12 19.14 -5.04 10.80
N LEU A 13 19.22 -5.41 12.08
CA LEU A 13 18.32 -6.41 12.67
C LEU A 13 16.85 -5.95 12.63
N TRP A 14 16.60 -4.67 12.92
CA TRP A 14 15.26 -4.08 12.84
C TRP A 14 14.71 -4.09 11.41
N ILE A 15 15.52 -3.69 10.43
CA ILE A 15 15.15 -3.70 9.01
C ILE A 15 14.88 -5.13 8.54
N ALA A 16 15.69 -6.11 8.95
CA ALA A 16 15.45 -7.51 8.64
C ALA A 16 14.10 -8.00 9.20
N GLY A 17 13.73 -7.57 10.41
CA GLY A 17 12.43 -7.90 11.00
C GLY A 17 11.26 -7.27 10.29
N LEU A 18 11.40 -6.01 9.86
CA LEU A 18 10.39 -5.33 9.04
C LEU A 18 10.25 -6.02 7.67
N LEU A 19 11.36 -6.37 7.02
CA LEU A 19 11.37 -7.06 5.73
C LEU A 19 10.67 -8.42 5.84
N PHE A 20 10.94 -9.18 6.89
CA PHE A 20 10.31 -10.48 7.13
C PHE A 20 8.80 -10.35 7.38
N GLN A 21 8.40 -9.39 8.23
CA GLN A 21 7.00 -9.12 8.53
C GLN A 21 6.23 -8.75 7.26
N GLU A 22 6.73 -7.78 6.48
CA GLU A 22 6.08 -7.32 5.25
C GLU A 22 6.08 -8.40 4.16
N GLY A 23 7.15 -9.20 4.06
CA GLY A 23 7.19 -10.34 3.14
C GLY A 23 6.10 -11.36 3.43
N LYS A 24 5.83 -11.65 4.70
CA LYS A 24 4.74 -12.53 5.14
C LYS A 24 3.37 -11.92 4.88
N GLU A 25 3.19 -10.63 5.16
CA GLU A 25 1.94 -9.92 4.88
C GLU A 25 1.62 -9.89 3.38
N ALA A 26 2.62 -9.60 2.55
CA ALA A 26 2.50 -9.60 1.08
C ALA A 26 2.14 -11.00 0.54
N PHE A 27 2.73 -12.06 1.11
CA PHE A 27 2.41 -13.45 0.74
C PHE A 27 0.97 -13.83 1.15
N ARG A 28 0.51 -13.39 2.33
CA ARG A 28 -0.83 -13.70 2.87
C ARG A 28 -1.96 -13.00 2.11
N GLN A 29 -1.75 -11.73 1.74
CA GLN A 29 -2.78 -10.92 1.08
C GLN A 29 -2.85 -11.16 -0.45
N GLY A 30 -1.75 -11.60 -1.06
CA GLY A 30 -1.61 -11.73 -2.50
C GLY A 30 -1.21 -10.41 -3.18
N LYS A 31 -0.49 -10.50 -4.31
CA LYS A 31 0.17 -9.36 -4.97
C LYS A 31 -0.77 -8.21 -5.34
N GLU A 32 -1.91 -8.51 -5.98
CA GLU A 32 -2.83 -7.48 -6.48
C GLU A 32 -3.48 -6.67 -5.35
N ARG A 33 -3.93 -7.35 -4.28
CA ARG A 33 -4.56 -6.67 -3.15
C ARG A 33 -3.55 -5.85 -2.34
N TYR A 34 -2.33 -6.38 -2.19
CA TYR A 34 -1.26 -5.69 -1.49
C TYR A 34 -0.87 -4.39 -2.20
N LEU A 35 -0.66 -4.43 -3.54
CA LEU A 35 -0.27 -3.24 -4.31
C LEU A 35 -1.38 -2.19 -4.44
N SER A 36 -2.65 -2.58 -4.31
CA SER A 36 -3.76 -1.63 -4.31
C SER A 36 -3.81 -0.73 -3.07
N GLN A 37 -3.10 -1.06 -1.99
CA GLN A 37 -3.08 -0.28 -0.76
C GLN A 37 -1.92 0.71 -0.75
N TYR A 38 -2.23 2.01 -0.69
CA TYR A 38 -1.23 3.09 -0.74
C TYR A 38 -0.15 2.97 0.35
N TRP A 39 -0.55 2.60 1.58
CA TRP A 39 0.39 2.42 2.69
C TRP A 39 1.37 1.29 2.45
N ASN A 40 0.90 0.17 1.91
CA ASN A 40 1.74 -0.97 1.57
C ASN A 40 2.73 -0.60 0.46
N LEU A 41 2.33 0.26 -0.48
CA LEU A 41 3.23 0.78 -1.51
C LEU A 41 4.34 1.67 -0.91
N VAL A 42 4.00 2.54 0.05
CA VAL A 42 4.99 3.37 0.77
C VAL A 42 5.97 2.46 1.54
N THR A 43 5.45 1.44 2.22
CA THR A 43 6.28 0.47 2.96
C THR A 43 7.20 -0.32 2.04
N LEU A 44 6.67 -0.79 0.89
CA LEU A 44 7.45 -1.49 -0.13
C LEU A 44 8.59 -0.61 -0.66
N PHE A 45 8.33 0.66 -0.94
CA PHE A 45 9.35 1.60 -1.43
C PHE A 45 10.41 1.90 -0.37
N MET A 46 10.00 2.10 0.88
CA MET A 46 10.89 2.28 2.02
C MET A 46 11.81 1.07 2.23
N LEU A 47 11.25 -0.15 2.27
CA LEU A 47 12.03 -1.38 2.39
C LEU A 47 12.94 -1.59 1.18
N GLY A 48 12.46 -1.29 -0.02
CA GLY A 48 13.26 -1.34 -1.24
C GLY A 48 14.50 -0.44 -1.17
N LEU A 49 14.38 0.77 -0.64
CA LEU A 49 15.51 1.68 -0.45
C LEU A 49 16.50 1.20 0.62
N PHE A 50 16.01 0.60 1.71
CA PHE A 50 16.90 0.00 2.71
C PHE A 50 17.66 -1.21 2.17
N VAL A 51 16.99 -2.10 1.42
CA VAL A 51 17.64 -3.24 0.76
C VAL A 51 18.64 -2.75 -0.29
N LEU A 52 18.29 -1.74 -1.08
CA LEU A 52 19.18 -1.13 -2.07
C LEU A 52 20.43 -0.53 -1.40
N SER A 53 20.25 0.19 -0.30
CA SER A 53 21.37 0.74 0.49
C SER A 53 22.26 -0.38 1.03
N GLY A 54 21.70 -1.44 1.62
CA GLY A 54 22.47 -2.59 2.11
C GLY A 54 23.24 -3.29 1.00
N PHE A 55 22.63 -3.48 -0.17
CA PHE A 55 23.27 -4.06 -1.35
C PHE A 55 24.42 -3.18 -1.87
N LEU A 56 24.22 -1.87 -2.00
CA LEU A 56 25.25 -0.92 -2.44
C LEU A 56 26.42 -0.84 -1.45
N TRP A 57 26.12 -0.89 -0.14
CA TRP A 57 27.13 -0.92 0.91
C TRP A 57 27.97 -2.19 0.83
N LEU A 58 27.32 -3.35 0.68
CA LEU A 58 27.97 -4.64 0.57
C LEU A 58 28.83 -4.72 -0.71
N ALA A 59 28.33 -4.20 -1.84
CA ALA A 59 29.09 -4.12 -3.09
C ALA A 59 30.34 -3.22 -2.94
N GLY A 60 30.21 -2.07 -2.29
CA GLY A 60 31.35 -1.19 -1.99
C GLY A 60 32.38 -1.86 -1.07
N PHE A 61 31.92 -2.60 -0.05
CA PHE A 61 32.78 -3.34 0.86
C PHE A 61 33.57 -4.45 0.15
N PHE A 62 32.92 -5.29 -0.65
CA PHE A 62 33.59 -6.35 -1.42
C PHE A 62 34.61 -5.81 -2.41
N MET A 63 34.31 -4.68 -3.07
CA MET A 63 35.28 -4.04 -3.97
C MET A 63 36.49 -3.45 -3.24
N THR A 64 36.38 -3.13 -1.96
CA THR A 64 37.49 -2.61 -1.14
C THR A 64 38.34 -3.75 -0.55
N GLU A 65 37.72 -4.83 -0.07
CA GLU A 65 38.40 -6.00 0.52
C GLU A 65 39.16 -6.86 -0.50
N GLN A 66 38.70 -6.91 -1.77
CA GLN A 66 39.42 -7.65 -2.82
C GLN A 66 40.82 -7.09 -3.13
N GLU A 67 41.20 -5.92 -2.62
CA GLU A 67 42.56 -5.40 -2.72
C GLU A 67 43.53 -6.03 -1.69
N PHE A 68 43.05 -6.72 -0.64
CA PHE A 68 43.89 -7.25 0.45
C PHE A 68 44.13 -8.79 0.43
N GLY A 69 43.50 -9.54 -0.47
CA GLY A 69 43.68 -10.98 -0.61
C GLY A 69 44.39 -11.35 -1.91
N GLY A 70 45.65 -11.79 -1.83
CA GLY A 70 46.53 -12.06 -2.98
C GLY A 70 46.16 -13.26 -3.87
N SER A 71 44.94 -13.31 -4.38
CA SER A 71 44.56 -14.17 -5.50
C SER A 71 43.88 -13.30 -6.56
N VAL A 72 44.72 -12.91 -7.52
CA VAL A 72 44.48 -11.95 -8.59
C VAL A 72 43.36 -12.46 -9.50
N VAL A 73 42.14 -11.93 -9.34
CA VAL A 73 41.29 -11.69 -10.51
C VAL A 73 41.65 -10.28 -10.99
N PRO A 74 42.20 -10.12 -12.20
CA PRO A 74 42.80 -8.86 -12.63
C PRO A 74 41.71 -7.86 -13.02
N ILE A 75 41.13 -7.18 -12.04
CA ILE A 75 40.30 -5.98 -12.27
C ILE A 75 41.17 -4.72 -12.15
N GLY A 76 42.30 -4.80 -11.45
CA GLY A 76 43.29 -3.72 -11.33
C GLY A 76 43.96 -3.32 -12.65
N GLU A 77 44.15 -4.25 -13.58
CA GLU A 77 44.73 -3.95 -14.90
C GLU A 77 43.73 -3.31 -15.88
N VAL A 78 42.43 -3.39 -15.62
CA VAL A 78 41.38 -2.82 -16.50
C VAL A 78 40.83 -1.49 -15.96
N PHE A 79 40.77 -1.29 -14.64
CA PHE A 79 40.09 -0.12 -14.04
C PHE A 79 41.01 0.88 -13.31
N GLY A 80 42.27 0.54 -13.00
CA GLY A 80 43.24 1.45 -12.38
C GLY A 80 42.72 2.21 -11.14
N ASP A 81 43.33 3.36 -10.84
CA ASP A 81 43.02 4.30 -9.73
C ASP A 81 41.53 4.72 -9.62
N LYS A 82 40.72 4.40 -10.63
CA LYS A 82 39.28 4.70 -10.66
C LYS A 82 38.46 3.70 -9.85
N ALA A 83 38.95 2.49 -9.59
CA ALA A 83 38.23 1.47 -8.82
C ALA A 83 37.90 1.95 -7.39
N GLN A 84 38.85 2.58 -6.71
CA GLN A 84 38.66 3.17 -5.39
C GLN A 84 37.62 4.32 -5.42
N VAL A 85 37.63 5.13 -6.48
CA VAL A 85 36.64 6.20 -6.70
C VAL A 85 35.23 5.60 -6.89
N TYR A 86 35.10 4.50 -7.63
CA TYR A 86 33.82 3.82 -7.80
C TYR A 86 33.31 3.18 -6.50
N ALA A 87 34.18 2.54 -5.72
CA ALA A 87 33.81 1.98 -4.42
C ALA A 87 33.31 3.06 -3.45
N TYR A 88 34.01 4.20 -3.39
CA TYR A 88 33.59 5.33 -2.56
C TYR A 88 32.26 5.95 -3.05
N ASN A 89 32.06 6.08 -4.36
CA ASN A 89 30.80 6.57 -4.93
C ASN A 89 29.62 5.63 -4.62
N LEU A 90 29.83 4.31 -4.63
CA LEU A 90 28.82 3.33 -4.24
C LEU A 90 28.44 3.46 -2.75
N LEU A 91 29.44 3.67 -1.89
CA LEU A 91 29.21 3.89 -0.45
C LEU A 91 28.44 5.20 -0.21
N LEU A 92 28.79 6.28 -0.91
CA LEU A 92 28.06 7.55 -0.83
C LEU A 92 26.61 7.41 -1.31
N LEU A 93 26.40 6.67 -2.41
CA LEU A 93 25.07 6.38 -2.93
C LEU A 93 24.25 5.53 -1.94
N SER A 94 24.90 4.57 -1.26
CA SER A 94 24.26 3.81 -0.18
C SER A 94 23.78 4.71 0.95
N ASN A 95 24.62 5.64 1.43
CA ASN A 95 24.26 6.59 2.48
C ASN A 95 23.09 7.51 2.06
N ALA A 96 23.08 7.93 0.79
CA ALA A 96 21.98 8.72 0.23
C ALA A 96 20.66 7.93 0.18
N ALA A 97 20.71 6.69 -0.32
CA ALA A 97 19.54 5.80 -0.34
C ALA A 97 19.02 5.50 1.07
N PHE A 98 19.92 5.24 2.02
CA PHE A 98 19.57 5.04 3.44
C PHE A 98 18.87 6.27 4.03
N SER A 99 19.39 7.48 3.75
CA SER A 99 18.81 8.73 4.23
C SER A 99 17.40 8.98 3.68
N ILE A 100 17.17 8.68 2.41
CA ILE A 100 15.82 8.76 1.81
C ILE A 100 14.90 7.70 2.45
N GLY A 101 15.39 6.48 2.64
CA GLY A 101 14.68 5.41 3.35
C GLY A 101 14.29 5.82 4.78
N LEU A 102 15.17 6.52 5.49
CA LEU A 102 14.90 7.04 6.84
C LEU A 102 13.77 8.07 6.86
N VAL A 103 13.74 9.01 5.89
CA VAL A 103 12.63 9.97 5.76
C VAL A 103 11.31 9.22 5.50
N LEU A 104 11.32 8.22 4.62
CA LEU A 104 10.14 7.41 4.36
C LEU A 104 9.70 6.56 5.57
N SER A 105 10.63 6.17 6.44
CA SER A 105 10.30 5.51 7.70
C SER A 105 9.45 6.41 8.60
N PHE A 106 9.71 7.72 8.64
CA PHE A 106 8.84 8.66 9.35
C PHE A 106 7.48 8.84 8.66
N VAL A 107 7.44 8.84 7.32
CA VAL A 107 6.18 8.84 6.57
C VAL A 107 5.37 7.58 6.89
N HIS A 108 6.01 6.41 6.94
CA HIS A 108 5.37 5.16 7.35
C HIS A 108 4.86 5.24 8.80
N ALA A 109 5.65 5.80 9.73
CA ALA A 109 5.24 6.02 11.11
C ALA A 109 4.00 6.92 11.23
N SER A 110 3.79 7.84 10.30
CA SER A 110 2.57 8.68 10.26
C SER A 110 1.28 7.85 10.12
N ASN A 111 1.33 6.60 9.65
CA ASN A 111 0.19 5.69 9.63
C ASN A 111 -0.43 5.52 11.04
N PHE A 112 0.36 5.68 12.10
CA PHE A 112 -0.12 5.66 13.48
C PHE A 112 -1.18 6.75 13.77
N PHE A 113 -1.09 7.91 13.11
CA PHE A 113 -2.07 8.99 13.29
C PHE A 113 -3.49 8.61 12.87
N GLN A 114 -3.67 7.58 12.03
CA GLN A 114 -4.98 7.07 11.64
C GLN A 114 -5.80 6.51 12.81
N VAL A 115 -5.12 6.07 13.88
CA VAL A 115 -5.78 5.55 15.08
C VAL A 115 -6.46 6.69 15.87
N SER A 116 -5.89 7.89 15.82
CA SER A 116 -6.44 9.06 16.50
C SER A 116 -7.74 9.52 15.83
N SER A 117 -8.74 9.86 16.65
CA SER A 117 -10.01 10.41 16.18
C SER A 117 -9.94 11.84 15.66
N ILE A 118 -8.85 12.56 15.97
CA ILE A 118 -8.66 13.94 15.53
C ILE A 118 -7.74 13.98 14.31
N LEU A 119 -6.61 13.25 14.35
CA LEU A 119 -5.61 13.30 13.28
C LEU A 119 -5.92 12.34 12.13
N GLY A 120 -6.62 11.25 12.38
CA GLY A 120 -6.90 10.22 11.37
C GLY A 120 -7.78 10.72 10.22
N PRO A 121 -8.91 11.40 10.50
CA PRO A 121 -9.70 12.07 9.47
C PRO A 121 -8.83 13.04 8.64
N LEU A 122 -8.15 13.98 9.29
CA LEU A 122 -7.31 14.99 8.61
C LEU A 122 -6.26 14.35 7.69
N GLN A 123 -5.61 13.28 8.14
CA GLN A 123 -4.65 12.53 7.34
C GLN A 123 -5.31 11.84 6.14
N LEU A 124 -6.50 11.28 6.30
CA LEU A 124 -7.26 10.67 5.21
C LEU A 124 -7.65 11.70 4.15
N CYS A 125 -8.06 12.90 4.58
CA CYS A 125 -8.31 14.04 3.69
C CYS A 125 -7.08 14.36 2.85
N LEU A 126 -5.93 14.54 3.49
CA LEU A 126 -4.66 14.82 2.79
C LEU A 126 -4.34 13.73 1.75
N VAL A 127 -4.38 12.45 2.14
CA VAL A 127 -4.04 11.34 1.22
C VAL A 127 -5.00 11.27 0.02
N LYS A 128 -6.29 11.56 0.21
CA LYS A 128 -7.26 11.54 -0.90
C LYS A 128 -7.11 12.74 -1.82
N MET A 129 -6.84 13.91 -1.27
CA MET A 129 -6.56 15.12 -2.05
C MET A 129 -5.29 14.99 -2.89
N MET A 130 -4.27 14.28 -2.40
CA MET A 130 -3.02 14.03 -3.14
C MET A 130 -3.26 13.47 -4.55
N ARG A 131 -4.28 12.61 -4.73
CA ARG A 131 -4.60 12.07 -6.05
C ARG A 131 -5.06 13.15 -7.04
N ASP A 132 -5.79 14.16 -6.57
CA ASP A 132 -6.22 15.27 -7.42
C ASP A 132 -5.08 16.26 -7.66
N ILE A 133 -4.21 16.47 -6.66
CA ILE A 133 -2.98 17.25 -6.80
C ILE A 133 -2.06 16.66 -7.87
N VAL A 134 -1.86 15.32 -7.90
CA VAL A 134 -0.99 14.67 -8.88
C VAL A 134 -1.46 14.90 -10.32
N LYS A 135 -2.78 14.87 -10.56
CA LYS A 135 -3.35 15.17 -11.89
C LYS A 135 -3.03 16.59 -12.34
N PHE A 136 -3.12 17.55 -11.40
CA PHE A 136 -2.76 18.93 -11.68
C PHE A 136 -1.26 19.12 -11.89
N LEU A 137 -0.45 18.48 -11.04
CA LEU A 137 1.00 18.53 -11.10
C LEU A 137 1.51 18.03 -12.45
N PHE A 138 0.81 17.08 -13.09
CA PHE A 138 1.13 16.66 -14.46
C PHE A 138 0.98 17.81 -15.48
N LEU A 139 -0.09 18.60 -15.41
CA LEU A 139 -0.27 19.77 -16.26
C LEU A 139 0.80 20.83 -15.98
N PHE A 140 1.11 21.07 -14.70
CA PHE A 140 2.20 21.96 -14.31
C PHE A 140 3.56 21.45 -14.79
N LEU A 141 3.81 20.14 -14.74
CA LEU A 141 5.04 19.52 -15.22
C LEU A 141 5.23 19.72 -16.73
N LEU A 142 4.16 19.61 -17.52
CA LEU A 142 4.22 19.91 -18.96
C LEU A 142 4.65 21.36 -19.22
N LEU A 143 4.07 22.31 -18.48
CA LEU A 143 4.46 23.71 -18.54
C LEU A 143 5.92 23.91 -18.13
N PHE A 144 6.32 23.34 -17.00
CA PHE A 144 7.67 23.41 -16.45
C PHE A 144 8.72 22.85 -17.43
N LEU A 145 8.45 21.71 -18.05
CA LEU A 145 9.34 21.11 -19.04
C LEU A 145 9.39 21.93 -20.34
N ALA A 146 8.27 22.51 -20.77
CA ALA A 146 8.23 23.36 -21.96
C ALA A 146 9.11 24.61 -21.79
N PHE A 147 8.98 25.32 -20.66
CA PHE A 147 9.85 26.45 -20.34
C PHE A 147 11.31 26.02 -20.11
N GLY A 148 11.54 24.86 -19.48
CA GLY A 148 12.89 24.30 -19.35
C GLY A 148 13.57 24.02 -20.68
N TRP A 149 12.82 23.55 -21.67
CA TRP A 149 13.31 23.37 -23.03
C TRP A 149 13.57 24.71 -23.72
N ALA A 150 12.66 25.67 -23.58
CA ALA A 150 12.79 27.01 -24.16
C ALA A 150 14.03 27.74 -23.65
N GLU A 151 14.21 27.79 -22.32
CA GLU A 151 15.39 28.40 -21.67
C GLU A 151 16.68 27.73 -22.13
N ARG A 152 16.73 26.38 -22.11
CA ARG A 152 17.91 25.66 -22.61
C ARG A 152 18.20 25.98 -24.07
N LYS A 153 17.19 26.20 -24.91
CA LYS A 153 17.38 26.57 -26.32
C LYS A 153 17.94 27.98 -26.46
N VAL A 154 17.43 28.96 -25.72
CA VAL A 154 17.92 30.36 -25.73
C VAL A 154 19.40 30.44 -25.34
N TYR A 155 19.82 29.71 -24.30
CA TYR A 155 21.20 29.70 -23.84
C TYR A 155 22.12 28.72 -24.60
N SER A 156 21.57 27.87 -25.48
CA SER A 156 22.34 26.85 -26.21
C SER A 156 23.47 27.46 -27.05
N GLN A 157 23.11 28.44 -27.87
CA GLN A 157 24.03 29.06 -28.81
C GLN A 157 25.10 29.88 -28.09
N TYR A 158 24.71 30.53 -26.99
CA TYR A 158 25.63 31.27 -26.13
C TYR A 158 26.69 30.35 -25.52
N VAL A 159 26.29 29.21 -24.96
CA VAL A 159 27.22 28.23 -24.37
C VAL A 159 28.19 27.67 -25.43
N GLU A 160 27.67 27.26 -26.59
CA GLU A 160 28.50 26.71 -27.67
C GLU A 160 29.50 27.74 -28.22
N THR A 161 29.07 29.00 -28.34
CA THR A 161 29.94 30.09 -28.80
C THR A 161 31.02 30.40 -27.76
N ARG A 162 30.67 30.43 -26.47
CA ARG A 162 31.63 30.66 -25.39
C ARG A 162 32.68 29.55 -25.33
N GLU A 163 32.31 28.29 -25.49
CA GLU A 163 33.25 27.16 -25.52
C GLU A 163 34.23 27.26 -26.69
N LYS A 164 33.74 27.60 -27.90
CA LYS A 164 34.59 27.73 -29.11
C LYS A 164 35.56 28.91 -29.04
N PHE A 165 35.11 30.07 -28.54
CA PHE A 165 35.91 31.31 -28.58
C PHE A 165 36.78 31.53 -27.34
N MET A 166 36.33 31.15 -26.14
CA MET A 166 37.06 31.43 -24.90
C MET A 166 37.97 30.26 -24.47
N ARG A 167 37.87 29.07 -25.10
CA ARG A 167 38.60 27.84 -24.71
C ARG A 167 38.52 27.50 -23.22
N ASN A 168 37.55 28.08 -22.52
CA ASN A 168 37.41 28.00 -21.08
C ASN A 168 36.09 27.28 -20.80
N THR A 169 36.16 26.02 -20.36
CA THR A 169 35.01 25.20 -19.98
C THR A 169 34.46 25.69 -18.64
N THR A 170 33.83 26.87 -18.64
CA THR A 170 33.07 27.32 -17.48
C THR A 170 31.69 26.67 -17.53
N GLU A 171 31.38 25.86 -16.50
CA GLU A 171 30.07 25.22 -16.35
C GLU A 171 28.96 26.26 -16.17
N HIS A 172 28.37 26.75 -17.26
CA HIS A 172 27.14 27.55 -17.16
C HIS A 172 26.01 26.65 -16.63
N LYS A 173 25.19 27.19 -15.72
CA LYS A 173 24.00 26.50 -15.17
C LYS A 173 23.05 25.98 -16.26
N PHE A 174 23.01 26.64 -17.42
CA PHE A 174 22.17 26.28 -18.57
C PHE A 174 22.87 25.41 -19.64
N SER A 175 24.11 24.95 -19.39
CA SER A 175 24.83 24.06 -20.33
C SER A 175 24.10 22.73 -20.53
N LYS A 176 23.65 22.13 -19.41
CA LYS A 176 22.89 20.88 -19.38
C LYS A 176 21.40 21.18 -19.19
N PHE A 177 20.55 20.37 -19.81
CA PHE A 177 19.10 20.46 -19.63
C PHE A 177 18.68 20.35 -18.15
N GLY A 178 19.30 19.44 -17.39
CA GLY A 178 19.05 19.29 -15.96
C GLY A 178 19.42 20.51 -15.12
N GLY A 179 20.41 21.30 -15.56
CA GLY A 179 20.77 22.54 -14.89
C GLY A 179 19.72 23.65 -15.10
N SER A 180 19.13 23.72 -16.30
CA SER A 180 18.00 24.62 -16.62
C SER A 180 16.76 24.28 -15.79
N LEU A 181 16.41 22.98 -15.68
CA LEU A 181 15.29 22.54 -14.83
C LEU A 181 15.56 22.84 -13.35
N ARG A 182 16.77 22.57 -12.87
CA ARG A 182 17.14 22.90 -11.48
C ARG A 182 16.99 24.38 -11.20
N PHE A 183 17.41 25.24 -12.12
CA PHE A 183 17.26 26.69 -11.99
C PHE A 183 15.78 27.08 -11.87
N LEU A 184 14.93 26.65 -12.83
CA LEU A 184 13.49 26.95 -12.82
C LEU A 184 12.75 26.40 -11.60
N PHE A 185 13.20 25.27 -11.05
CA PHE A 185 12.62 24.71 -9.83
C PHE A 185 12.90 25.60 -8.62
N TRP A 186 14.15 26.04 -8.44
CA TRP A 186 14.52 26.92 -7.32
C TRP A 186 13.97 28.34 -7.48
N ASP A 187 13.73 28.76 -8.73
CA ASP A 187 13.07 30.02 -9.06
C ASP A 187 11.62 30.09 -8.57
N LEU A 188 10.87 28.99 -8.61
CA LEU A 188 9.52 28.91 -8.05
C LEU A 188 9.46 29.25 -6.56
N PHE A 189 10.56 28.99 -5.82
CA PHE A 189 10.69 29.30 -4.40
C PHE A 189 11.40 30.64 -4.13
N GLY A 190 11.68 31.44 -5.17
CA GLY A 190 12.37 32.73 -5.05
C GLY A 190 13.84 32.62 -4.66
N LYS A 191 14.49 31.47 -4.92
CA LYS A 191 15.93 31.25 -4.60
C LYS A 191 16.87 31.48 -5.79
N SER A 192 16.34 31.80 -6.96
CA SER A 192 17.10 32.19 -8.14
C SER A 192 17.50 33.67 -8.06
N SER A 193 18.61 34.04 -8.69
CA SER A 193 19.00 35.44 -8.86
C SER A 193 19.09 35.78 -10.35
N LEU A 194 18.63 36.97 -10.75
CA LEU A 194 18.75 37.44 -12.14
C LEU A 194 20.21 37.55 -12.60
N SER A 195 21.15 37.69 -11.65
CA SER A 195 22.59 37.63 -11.93
C SER A 195 23.04 36.30 -12.53
N ASP A 196 22.33 35.19 -12.28
CA ASP A 196 22.63 33.88 -12.87
C ASP A 196 22.29 33.81 -14.37
N LEU A 197 21.41 34.70 -14.85
CA LEU A 197 21.04 34.84 -16.27
C LEU A 197 21.98 35.79 -17.03
N SER A 198 22.83 36.52 -16.31
CA SER A 198 23.73 37.49 -16.93
C SER A 198 24.73 36.81 -17.87
N THR A 199 24.88 37.38 -19.06
CA THR A 199 25.83 36.89 -20.08
C THR A 199 26.83 37.99 -20.43
N ASP A 200 27.92 37.63 -21.11
CA ASP A 200 28.87 38.62 -21.61
C ASP A 200 28.15 39.68 -22.45
N LYS A 201 28.58 40.94 -22.34
CA LYS A 201 27.96 42.13 -22.98
C LYS A 201 27.73 42.01 -24.50
N ARG A 202 28.35 41.02 -25.15
CA ARG A 202 28.22 40.70 -26.58
C ARG A 202 26.93 39.91 -26.92
N PHE A 203 26.28 39.27 -25.95
CA PHE A 203 25.09 38.42 -26.15
C PHE A 203 23.84 38.94 -25.45
N ILE A 204 23.63 40.26 -25.55
CA ILE A 204 22.53 40.96 -24.87
C ILE A 204 21.14 40.42 -25.25
N ILE A 205 20.98 39.91 -26.47
CA ILE A 205 19.71 39.35 -26.98
C ILE A 205 19.32 38.09 -26.19
N SER A 206 20.28 37.18 -25.95
CA SER A 206 20.02 35.95 -25.19
C SER A 206 19.67 36.25 -23.73
N GLN A 207 20.32 37.27 -23.13
CA GLN A 207 20.01 37.69 -21.78
C GLN A 207 18.59 38.24 -21.65
N TYR A 208 18.20 39.22 -22.48
CA TYR A 208 16.84 39.77 -22.42
C TYR A 208 15.77 38.72 -22.74
N THR A 209 16.05 37.81 -23.67
CA THR A 209 15.10 36.73 -24.00
C THR A 209 14.91 35.78 -22.83
N GLY A 210 15.99 35.42 -22.12
CA GLY A 210 15.91 34.60 -20.90
C GLY A 210 15.21 35.32 -19.75
N GLU A 211 15.47 36.61 -19.53
CA GLU A 211 14.78 37.39 -18.50
C GLU A 211 13.27 37.49 -18.76
N VAL A 212 12.87 37.67 -20.03
CA VAL A 212 11.46 37.70 -20.43
C VAL A 212 10.80 36.33 -20.30
N LEU A 213 11.47 35.25 -20.72
CA LEU A 213 10.95 33.88 -20.59
C LEU A 213 10.78 33.48 -19.12
N LEU A 214 11.75 33.84 -18.26
CA LEU A 214 11.67 33.63 -16.82
C LEU A 214 10.53 34.45 -16.18
N GLY A 215 10.38 35.72 -16.59
CA GLY A 215 9.26 36.56 -16.17
C GLY A 215 7.91 35.99 -16.57
N LEU A 216 7.78 35.49 -17.80
CA LEU A 216 6.55 34.84 -18.26
C LEU A 216 6.28 33.53 -17.51
N TYR A 217 7.31 32.71 -17.30
CA TYR A 217 7.22 31.48 -16.52
C TYR A 217 6.71 31.77 -15.11
N THR A 218 7.32 32.70 -14.38
CA THR A 218 6.94 33.05 -13.00
C THR A 218 5.51 33.59 -12.91
N ILE A 219 5.09 34.44 -13.85
CA ILE A 219 3.71 34.94 -13.92
C ILE A 219 2.72 33.77 -14.11
N ILE A 220 2.96 32.89 -15.08
CA ILE A 220 2.06 31.77 -15.36
C ILE A 220 2.09 30.74 -14.21
N SER A 221 3.26 30.41 -13.66
CA SER A 221 3.40 29.42 -12.59
C SER A 221 2.78 29.91 -11.27
N ILE A 222 3.02 31.16 -10.89
CA ILE A 222 2.52 31.71 -9.62
C ILE A 222 1.05 32.13 -9.75
N LEU A 223 0.66 32.89 -10.78
CA LEU A 223 -0.71 33.41 -10.88
C LEU A 223 -1.71 32.39 -11.39
N VAL A 224 -1.33 31.52 -12.34
CA VAL A 224 -2.26 30.56 -12.90
C VAL A 224 -2.13 29.22 -12.19
N ALA A 225 -0.92 28.66 -12.12
CA ALA A 225 -0.80 27.29 -11.63
C ALA A 225 -1.03 27.16 -10.11
N LEU A 226 -0.45 28.05 -9.29
CA LEU A 226 -0.64 28.01 -7.83
C LEU A 226 -2.10 28.30 -7.46
N ASN A 227 -2.71 29.33 -8.05
CA ASN A 227 -4.11 29.68 -7.75
C ASN A 227 -5.10 28.60 -8.17
N MET A 228 -4.87 27.94 -9.32
CA MET A 228 -5.69 26.80 -9.73
C MET A 228 -5.46 25.57 -8.84
N LEU A 229 -4.23 25.34 -8.36
CA LEU A 229 -3.95 24.26 -7.40
C LEU A 229 -4.69 24.49 -6.08
N ILE A 230 -4.69 25.71 -5.54
CA ILE A 230 -5.45 26.06 -4.32
C ILE A 230 -6.94 25.85 -4.55
N ALA A 231 -7.48 26.34 -5.67
CA ALA A 231 -8.90 26.19 -5.99
C ALA A 231 -9.32 24.72 -6.07
N MET A 232 -8.53 23.89 -6.74
CA MET A 232 -8.80 22.45 -6.82
C MET A 232 -8.61 21.73 -5.50
N MET A 233 -7.62 22.10 -4.69
CA MET A 233 -7.47 21.57 -3.34
C MET A 233 -8.65 21.92 -2.45
N SER A 234 -9.15 23.16 -2.50
CA SER A 234 -10.32 23.58 -1.72
C SER A 234 -11.58 22.79 -2.08
N ASN A 235 -11.86 22.64 -3.39
CA ASN A 235 -13.00 21.87 -3.87
C ASN A 235 -12.87 20.36 -3.53
N SER A 236 -11.67 19.79 -3.71
CA SER A 236 -11.39 18.40 -3.34
C SER A 236 -11.52 18.18 -1.83
N PHE A 237 -11.05 19.12 -1.01
CA PHE A 237 -11.18 19.05 0.45
C PHE A 237 -12.64 18.98 0.88
N GLN A 238 -13.50 19.90 0.41
CA GLN A 238 -14.93 19.89 0.75
C GLN A 238 -15.59 18.55 0.39
N ARG A 239 -15.33 18.06 -0.82
CA ARG A 239 -15.86 16.77 -1.28
C ARG A 239 -15.39 15.58 -0.43
N VAL A 240 -14.16 15.61 0.09
CA VAL A 240 -13.62 14.50 0.90
C VAL A 240 -14.14 14.57 2.33
N VAL A 241 -14.33 15.77 2.89
CA VAL A 241 -14.84 15.99 4.25
C VAL A 241 -16.26 15.44 4.42
N ASP A 242 -17.13 15.57 3.42
CA ASP A 242 -18.54 15.12 3.51
C ASP A 242 -18.69 13.61 3.84
N ASP A 243 -17.76 12.78 3.35
CA ASP A 243 -17.76 11.31 3.56
C ASP A 243 -16.64 10.84 4.52
N GLU A 244 -15.87 11.77 5.09
CA GLU A 244 -14.61 11.49 5.78
C GLU A 244 -14.80 10.55 6.97
N ASP A 245 -15.86 10.75 7.73
CA ASP A 245 -16.15 10.03 8.97
C ASP A 245 -16.35 8.53 8.73
N ILE A 246 -17.13 8.18 7.70
CA ILE A 246 -17.41 6.80 7.29
C ILE A 246 -16.13 6.16 6.75
N GLN A 247 -15.41 6.90 5.91
CA GLN A 247 -14.20 6.40 5.25
C GLN A 247 -13.03 6.22 6.23
N TRP A 248 -12.90 7.10 7.23
CA TRP A 248 -11.92 6.98 8.30
C TRP A 248 -12.24 5.80 9.20
N LYS A 249 -13.51 5.65 9.65
CA LYS A 249 -13.93 4.48 10.45
C LYS A 249 -13.68 3.17 9.70
N PHE A 250 -13.92 3.13 8.38
CA PHE A 250 -13.59 1.99 7.54
C PHE A 250 -12.08 1.72 7.49
N SER A 251 -11.26 2.75 7.24
CA SER A 251 -9.78 2.62 7.20
C SER A 251 -9.23 2.12 8.54
N ARG A 252 -9.68 2.71 9.65
CA ARG A 252 -9.29 2.31 11.01
C ARG A 252 -9.66 0.87 11.31
N THR A 253 -10.87 0.45 10.93
CA THR A 253 -11.32 -0.93 11.13
C THR A 253 -10.48 -1.92 10.32
N ARG A 254 -10.12 -1.56 9.08
CA ARG A 254 -9.24 -2.38 8.24
C ARG A 254 -7.85 -2.52 8.86
N MET A 255 -7.30 -1.44 9.43
CA MET A 255 -6.03 -1.50 10.18
C MET A 255 -6.15 -2.42 11.40
N TRP A 256 -7.25 -2.38 12.14
CA TRP A 256 -7.44 -3.28 13.29
C TRP A 256 -7.60 -4.75 12.88
N MET A 257 -8.25 -5.02 11.74
CA MET A 257 -8.41 -6.39 11.24
C MET A 257 -7.06 -7.08 10.96
N SER A 258 -6.00 -6.34 10.60
CA SER A 258 -4.68 -6.96 10.41
C SER A 258 -4.06 -7.46 11.72
N PHE A 259 -4.39 -6.85 12.86
CA PHE A 259 -3.95 -7.28 14.19
C PHE A 259 -4.82 -8.39 14.80
N LEU A 260 -6.06 -8.55 14.33
CA LEU A 260 -6.99 -9.56 14.83
C LEU A 260 -6.79 -10.93 14.17
N ASP A 261 -6.25 -10.98 12.96
CA ASP A 261 -5.91 -12.25 12.32
C ASP A 261 -4.71 -12.90 13.04
N GLU A 262 -4.85 -14.16 13.46
CA GLU A 262 -3.95 -14.93 14.37
C GLU A 262 -2.50 -15.19 13.86
N GLY A 263 -1.97 -14.38 12.93
CA GLY A 263 -0.70 -14.62 12.24
C GLY A 263 0.53 -13.95 12.86
N ASP A 264 0.45 -12.72 13.36
CA ASP A 264 1.61 -11.87 13.66
C ASP A 264 1.50 -11.21 15.05
N VAL A 265 1.71 -12.00 16.10
CA VAL A 265 1.65 -11.50 17.49
C VAL A 265 2.94 -10.87 17.99
N MET A 266 4.02 -10.91 17.20
CA MET A 266 5.37 -10.54 17.64
C MET A 266 5.88 -9.33 16.83
N PRO A 267 6.15 -8.18 17.47
CA PRO A 267 6.63 -7.00 16.75
C PRO A 267 8.05 -7.23 16.20
N SER A 268 8.42 -6.53 15.12
CA SER A 268 9.82 -6.43 14.71
C SER A 268 10.68 -5.89 15.86
N PRO A 269 11.89 -6.42 16.13
CA PRO A 269 12.61 -7.48 15.41
C PRO A 269 12.34 -8.90 15.94
N PHE A 270 11.52 -9.04 16.99
CA PHE A 270 11.27 -10.32 17.65
C PHE A 270 10.57 -11.33 16.74
N ASN A 271 9.93 -10.89 15.65
CA ASN A 271 9.35 -11.74 14.61
C ASN A 271 10.35 -12.71 13.94
N LEU A 272 11.66 -12.44 13.98
CA LEU A 272 12.66 -13.38 13.43
C LEU A 272 12.77 -14.67 14.26
N ILE A 273 12.37 -14.65 15.54
CA ILE A 273 12.51 -15.80 16.42
C ILE A 273 11.27 -16.69 16.23
N PRO A 274 11.39 -17.86 15.58
CA PRO A 274 10.25 -18.76 15.43
C PRO A 274 9.76 -19.19 16.81
N PRO A 275 8.43 -19.30 17.02
CA PRO A 275 7.91 -19.68 18.31
C PRO A 275 8.40 -21.08 18.70
N PRO A 276 8.68 -21.33 19.98
CA PRO A 276 9.38 -22.53 20.44
C PRO A 276 8.64 -23.83 20.07
N TYR A 277 7.30 -23.80 19.98
CA TYR A 277 6.52 -24.96 19.54
C TYR A 277 6.84 -25.36 18.09
N LEU A 278 7.14 -24.40 17.21
CA LEU A 278 7.46 -24.66 15.80
C LEU A 278 8.86 -25.25 15.68
N VAL A 279 9.81 -24.73 16.45
CA VAL A 279 11.18 -25.28 16.55
C VAL A 279 11.15 -26.71 17.06
N ILE A 280 10.41 -26.99 18.15
CA ILE A 280 10.26 -28.34 18.71
C ILE A 280 9.59 -29.28 17.70
N ARG A 281 8.59 -28.80 16.95
CA ARG A 281 7.91 -29.60 15.92
C ARG A 281 8.82 -29.87 14.71
N LEU A 282 9.65 -28.90 14.32
CA LEU A 282 10.61 -29.03 13.23
C LEU A 282 11.74 -29.98 13.64
N CYS A 283 12.30 -29.83 14.85
CA CYS A 283 13.25 -30.77 15.44
C CYS A 283 12.65 -32.18 15.55
N ARG A 284 11.40 -32.34 16.01
CA ARG A 284 10.72 -33.64 15.99
C ARG A 284 10.51 -34.18 14.58
N ARG A 285 10.34 -33.32 13.57
CA ARG A 285 10.16 -33.73 12.17
C ARG A 285 11.47 -34.12 11.49
N PHE A 286 12.58 -33.48 11.86
CA PHE A 286 13.92 -33.83 11.42
C PHE A 286 14.53 -35.01 12.20
N CYS A 287 14.11 -35.21 13.46
CA CYS A 287 14.55 -36.33 14.30
C CYS A 287 13.59 -37.54 14.31
N ALA A 288 12.41 -37.47 13.68
CA ALA A 288 11.50 -38.61 13.58
C ALA A 288 11.73 -39.40 12.29
N ASP A 289 11.97 -40.69 12.47
CA ASP A 289 12.05 -41.73 11.45
C ASP A 289 10.79 -41.78 10.55
N PRO A 290 10.89 -42.13 9.24
CA PRO A 290 9.79 -42.07 8.26
C PRO A 290 8.57 -42.95 8.59
N SER A 291 8.71 -43.86 9.55
CA SER A 291 7.72 -44.87 9.94
C SER A 291 6.51 -44.33 10.75
N SER A 292 6.57 -43.10 11.25
CA SER A 292 5.49 -42.49 12.07
C SER A 292 4.39 -41.76 11.27
N PHE A 293 4.45 -41.80 9.93
CA PHE A 293 3.49 -41.18 9.00
C PHE A 293 2.03 -41.65 9.20
N LEU A 294 1.81 -42.80 9.85
CA LEU A 294 0.50 -43.41 10.08
C LEU A 294 -0.30 -42.87 11.28
N ARG A 295 0.11 -41.77 11.94
CA ARG A 295 -0.72 -41.13 12.99
C ARG A 295 -1.68 -40.07 12.44
N GLY A 296 -2.17 -40.26 11.21
CA GLY A 296 -3.17 -39.41 10.52
C GLY A 296 -4.60 -39.48 11.10
N CYS A 297 -4.84 -40.24 12.16
CA CYS A 297 -6.17 -40.39 12.76
C CYS A 297 -6.62 -39.21 13.64
N CYS A 298 -5.72 -38.36 14.14
CA CYS A 298 -6.09 -37.27 15.05
C CYS A 298 -6.65 -36.02 14.34
N THR A 299 -6.32 -35.79 13.07
CA THR A 299 -6.84 -34.65 12.29
C THR A 299 -8.27 -34.86 11.77
N ARG A 300 -8.76 -36.10 11.74
CA ARG A 300 -10.11 -36.43 11.25
C ARG A 300 -11.21 -36.06 12.25
N ARG A 301 -10.95 -36.16 13.56
CA ARG A 301 -11.93 -35.86 14.64
C ARG A 301 -12.16 -34.36 14.83
N GLU A 302 -11.13 -33.53 14.67
CA GLU A 302 -11.26 -32.06 14.70
C GLU A 302 -12.09 -31.52 13.53
N ARG A 303 -11.96 -32.10 12.33
CA ARG A 303 -12.74 -31.72 11.14
C ARG A 303 -14.25 -31.97 11.30
N SER A 304 -14.65 -33.01 12.04
CA SER A 304 -16.08 -33.30 12.30
C SER A 304 -16.70 -32.29 13.27
N VAL A 305 -15.98 -31.88 14.32
CA VAL A 305 -16.48 -30.93 15.33
C VAL A 305 -16.57 -29.51 14.74
N THR A 306 -15.60 -29.10 13.91
CA THR A 306 -15.65 -27.81 13.18
C THR A 306 -16.85 -27.75 12.23
N ARG A 307 -17.14 -28.82 11.46
CA ARG A 307 -18.30 -28.86 10.56
C ARG A 307 -19.65 -28.77 11.29
N LEU A 308 -19.77 -29.40 12.46
CA LEU A 308 -20.96 -29.32 13.29
C LEU A 308 -21.16 -27.91 13.87
N LYS A 309 -20.08 -27.28 14.35
CA LYS A 309 -20.09 -25.89 14.83
C LYS A 309 -20.52 -24.92 13.72
N ASP A 310 -19.99 -25.12 12.51
CA ASP A 310 -20.31 -24.29 11.34
C ASP A 310 -21.80 -24.40 10.93
N ARG A 311 -22.39 -25.61 10.98
CA ARG A 311 -23.83 -25.82 10.72
C ARG A 311 -24.72 -25.09 11.75
N VAL A 312 -24.37 -25.16 13.04
CA VAL A 312 -25.12 -24.48 14.12
C VAL A 312 -25.00 -22.95 13.97
N ASP A 313 -23.82 -22.45 13.64
CA ASP A 313 -23.59 -21.02 13.41
C ASP A 313 -24.34 -20.51 12.17
N ILE A 314 -24.42 -21.31 11.09
CA ILE A 314 -25.23 -20.98 9.91
C ILE A 314 -26.72 -20.87 10.27
N GLN A 315 -27.25 -21.81 11.05
CA GLN A 315 -28.67 -21.79 11.48
C GLN A 315 -28.97 -20.52 12.30
N ARG A 316 -28.08 -20.18 13.25
CA ARG A 316 -28.21 -18.98 14.09
C ARG A 316 -28.10 -17.70 13.26
N ARG A 317 -27.16 -17.60 12.32
CA ARG A 317 -27.04 -16.47 11.39
C ARG A 317 -28.29 -16.27 10.54
N ARG A 318 -28.94 -17.34 10.06
CA ARG A 318 -30.19 -17.25 9.28
C ARG A 318 -31.34 -16.66 10.08
N VAL A 319 -31.51 -17.07 11.35
CA VAL A 319 -32.56 -16.52 12.22
C VAL A 319 -32.35 -15.03 12.46
N ILE A 320 -31.10 -14.61 12.70
CA ILE A 320 -30.74 -13.20 12.87
C ILE A 320 -31.02 -12.42 11.58
N LEU A 321 -30.60 -12.95 10.43
CA LEU A 321 -30.81 -12.31 9.14
C LEU A 321 -32.31 -12.13 8.82
N ARG A 322 -33.15 -13.12 9.12
CA ARG A 322 -34.61 -13.01 8.98
C ARG A 322 -35.18 -11.87 9.82
N ARG A 323 -34.77 -11.76 11.09
CA ARG A 323 -35.20 -10.67 11.98
C ARG A 323 -34.73 -9.30 11.50
N LEU A 324 -33.51 -9.21 10.97
CA LEU A 324 -32.96 -7.97 10.42
C LEU A 324 -33.69 -7.54 9.15
N ILE A 325 -33.96 -8.46 8.22
CA ILE A 325 -34.73 -8.17 6.99
C ILE A 325 -36.12 -7.67 7.35
N GLN A 326 -36.80 -8.34 8.28
CA GLN A 326 -38.13 -7.92 8.72
C GLN A 326 -38.11 -6.51 9.32
N ARG A 327 -37.14 -6.19 10.19
CA ARG A 327 -36.97 -4.84 10.73
C ARG A 327 -36.66 -3.81 9.66
N TYR A 328 -35.77 -4.14 8.73
CA TYR A 328 -35.40 -3.24 7.64
C TYR A 328 -36.58 -2.90 6.73
N LEU A 329 -37.38 -3.91 6.33
CA LEU A 329 -38.56 -3.69 5.50
C LEU A 329 -39.61 -2.83 6.21
N LEU A 330 -39.86 -3.09 7.51
CA LEU A 330 -40.74 -2.27 8.35
C LEU A 330 -40.28 -0.80 8.40
N THR A 331 -38.99 -0.56 8.62
CA THR A 331 -38.44 0.80 8.66
C THR A 331 -38.47 1.47 7.29
N PHE A 332 -38.19 0.72 6.22
CA PHE A 332 -38.21 1.23 4.85
C PHE A 332 -39.62 1.66 4.43
N GLU A 333 -40.63 0.85 4.74
CA GLU A 333 -42.03 1.19 4.46
C GLU A 333 -42.50 2.40 5.26
N ASN A 334 -42.13 2.48 6.54
CA ASN A 334 -42.40 3.66 7.37
C ASN A 334 -41.68 4.92 6.84
N SER A 335 -40.49 4.79 6.24
CA SER A 335 -39.76 5.92 5.64
C SER A 335 -40.33 6.42 4.31
N LYS A 336 -41.09 5.57 3.60
CA LYS A 336 -41.78 5.95 2.35
C LYS A 336 -43.07 6.73 2.60
N LYS A 337 -43.64 6.64 3.80
CA LYS A 337 -44.82 7.44 4.18
C LYS A 337 -44.34 8.86 4.44
N PRO A 338 -44.85 9.88 3.71
CA PRO A 338 -44.41 11.26 3.91
C PRO A 338 -44.69 11.67 5.36
N CYS A 339 -43.67 12.15 6.06
CA CYS A 339 -43.85 12.74 7.38
C CYS A 339 -44.83 13.92 7.27
N GLN A 340 -46.06 13.74 7.75
CA GLN A 340 -46.96 14.86 7.94
C GLN A 340 -46.40 15.78 9.06
N PRO A 341 -46.43 17.12 8.90
CA PRO A 341 -45.85 18.06 9.87
C PRO A 341 -46.66 18.24 11.16
N HIS A 342 -47.83 17.60 11.29
CA HIS A 342 -48.67 17.73 12.47
C HIS A 342 -48.88 16.35 13.06
N ALA A 343 -48.59 16.19 14.35
CA ALA A 343 -49.03 15.04 15.11
C ALA A 343 -50.57 15.01 15.12
N PRO A 344 -51.24 13.94 14.62
CA PRO A 344 -52.66 13.78 14.85
C PRO A 344 -52.94 12.54 15.68
N GLN A 345 -54.04 12.64 16.39
CA GLN A 345 -54.58 11.66 17.31
C GLN A 345 -54.83 10.28 16.67
N LEU A 346 -54.95 9.31 17.56
CA LEU A 346 -55.24 7.91 17.34
C LEU A 346 -56.60 7.73 16.63
N THR A 347 -56.62 7.59 15.29
CA THR A 347 -57.85 7.22 14.56
C THR A 347 -57.65 6.01 13.65
N SER A 348 -58.70 5.22 13.56
CA SER A 348 -58.83 3.82 13.10
C SER A 348 -58.48 3.51 11.62
N GLU A 349 -57.75 4.36 10.91
CA GLU A 349 -57.35 4.12 9.51
C GLU A 349 -56.00 3.40 9.34
N ARG A 350 -55.27 3.11 10.43
CA ARG A 350 -53.99 2.36 10.38
C ARG A 350 -54.13 0.85 10.15
N LEU A 351 -55.36 0.30 10.07
CA LEU A 351 -55.56 -1.15 10.06
C LEU A 351 -55.47 -1.78 8.65
N GLY A 352 -55.58 -1.01 7.57
CA GLY A 352 -55.56 -1.52 6.19
C GLY A 352 -54.17 -1.72 5.58
N ASP A 353 -53.17 -0.94 5.99
CA ASP A 353 -51.81 -1.02 5.42
C ASP A 353 -50.93 -2.02 6.20
N GLY A 354 -51.27 -2.26 7.47
CA GLY A 354 -50.66 -3.31 8.29
C GLY A 354 -51.05 -4.73 7.85
N SER A 355 -52.18 -4.91 7.14
CA SER A 355 -52.57 -6.22 6.59
C SER A 355 -51.74 -6.62 5.39
N ASP A 356 -51.40 -5.69 4.49
CA ASP A 356 -50.57 -5.98 3.31
C ASP A 356 -49.13 -6.32 3.70
N LEU A 357 -48.58 -5.62 4.69
CA LEU A 357 -47.28 -5.93 5.26
C LEU A 357 -47.28 -7.26 6.05
N LYS A 358 -48.34 -7.55 6.80
CA LYS A 358 -48.52 -8.86 7.44
C LYS A 358 -48.63 -9.98 6.41
N ASP A 359 -49.33 -9.74 5.30
CA ASP A 359 -49.44 -10.70 4.19
C ASP A 359 -48.11 -10.89 3.48
N LEU A 360 -47.33 -9.83 3.26
CA LEU A 360 -46.01 -9.90 2.63
C LEU A 360 -44.99 -10.60 3.52
N ILE A 361 -45.03 -10.36 4.84
CA ILE A 361 -44.23 -11.08 5.84
C ILE A 361 -44.65 -12.56 5.90
N ALA A 362 -45.96 -12.85 5.88
CA ALA A 362 -46.47 -14.23 5.87
C ALA A 362 -46.09 -14.98 4.59
N ARG A 363 -46.14 -14.32 3.43
CA ARG A 363 -45.69 -14.85 2.13
C ARG A 363 -44.19 -15.11 2.11
N LEU A 364 -43.37 -14.17 2.62
CA LEU A 364 -41.92 -14.37 2.74
C LEU A 364 -41.60 -15.52 3.70
N GLN A 365 -42.28 -15.60 4.85
CA GLN A 365 -42.15 -16.72 5.77
C GLN A 365 -42.57 -18.05 5.13
N GLY A 366 -43.64 -18.06 4.33
CA GLY A 366 -44.10 -19.23 3.58
C GLY A 366 -43.12 -19.68 2.49
N MET A 367 -42.57 -18.76 1.71
CA MET A 367 -41.55 -19.06 0.69
C MET A 367 -40.25 -19.58 1.32
N LEU A 368 -39.84 -18.98 2.43
CA LEU A 368 -38.66 -19.40 3.18
C LEU A 368 -38.84 -20.79 3.81
N ARG A 369 -40.03 -21.07 4.37
CA ARG A 369 -40.36 -22.39 4.93
C ARG A 369 -40.40 -23.48 3.85
N ARG A 370 -41.00 -23.21 2.69
CA ARG A 370 -40.95 -24.12 1.54
C ARG A 370 -39.53 -24.35 1.03
N SER A 371 -38.67 -23.33 1.08
CA SER A 371 -37.25 -23.48 0.75
C SER A 371 -36.50 -24.32 1.78
N GLU A 372 -36.85 -24.25 3.07
CA GLU A 372 -36.27 -25.08 4.13
C GLU A 372 -36.73 -26.54 4.03
N GLU A 373 -38.01 -26.79 3.72
CA GLU A 373 -38.55 -28.13 3.47
C GLU A 373 -37.88 -28.77 2.24
N ARG A 374 -37.63 -28.02 1.16
CA ARG A 374 -36.86 -28.50 -0.01
C ARG A 374 -35.41 -28.81 0.32
N LYS A 375 -34.73 -27.99 1.13
CA LYS A 375 -33.33 -28.24 1.53
C LYS A 375 -33.21 -29.38 2.54
N GLY A 376 -34.14 -29.51 3.48
CA GLY A 376 -34.19 -30.60 4.44
C GLY A 376 -34.49 -31.94 3.76
N SER A 377 -35.40 -31.94 2.78
CA SER A 377 -35.66 -33.12 1.94
C SER A 377 -34.41 -33.53 1.14
N ALA A 378 -33.74 -32.58 0.47
CA ALA A 378 -32.53 -32.87 -0.30
C ALA A 378 -31.33 -33.35 0.57
N ASP A 379 -31.11 -32.77 1.75
CA ASP A 379 -30.07 -33.23 2.69
C ASP A 379 -30.42 -34.62 3.26
N ALA A 380 -31.71 -34.94 3.48
CA ALA A 380 -32.16 -36.26 3.93
C ALA A 380 -32.00 -37.33 2.83
N THR A 381 -32.32 -37.01 1.56
CA THR A 381 -32.09 -37.92 0.42
C THR A 381 -30.60 -38.18 0.22
N LYS A 382 -29.74 -37.17 0.44
CA LYS A 382 -28.28 -37.29 0.33
C LYS A 382 -27.66 -38.08 1.47
N LEU A 383 -28.19 -37.95 2.69
CA LEU A 383 -27.77 -38.79 3.82
C LEU A 383 -28.20 -40.25 3.63
N GLN A 384 -29.42 -40.49 3.10
CA GLN A 384 -29.89 -41.84 2.80
C GLN A 384 -29.07 -42.48 1.68
N SER A 385 -28.67 -41.73 0.63
CA SER A 385 -27.82 -42.28 -0.43
C SER A 385 -26.39 -42.58 0.04
N GLU A 386 -25.79 -41.74 0.90
CA GLU A 386 -24.48 -42.02 1.51
C GLU A 386 -24.52 -43.23 2.47
N VAL A 387 -25.61 -43.41 3.23
CA VAL A 387 -25.79 -44.56 4.13
C VAL A 387 -26.02 -45.85 3.34
N SER A 388 -26.78 -45.80 2.25
CA SER A 388 -26.99 -46.95 1.36
C SER A 388 -25.71 -47.34 0.61
N ALA A 389 -24.94 -46.37 0.09
CA ALA A 389 -23.66 -46.63 -0.57
C ALA A 389 -22.60 -47.21 0.38
N ASN A 390 -22.59 -46.80 1.65
CA ASN A 390 -21.74 -47.39 2.69
C ASN A 390 -22.21 -48.78 3.15
N ARG A 391 -23.50 -49.12 3.00
CA ARG A 391 -24.00 -50.48 3.26
C ARG A 391 -23.63 -51.44 2.13
N GLU A 392 -23.75 -51.00 0.87
CA GLU A 392 -23.39 -51.81 -0.30
C GLU A 392 -21.89 -52.11 -0.37
N THR A 393 -21.02 -51.15 -0.05
CA THR A 393 -19.56 -51.37 0.03
C THR A 393 -19.14 -52.26 1.21
N LYS A 394 -19.95 -52.32 2.28
CA LYS A 394 -19.70 -53.21 3.42
C LYS A 394 -20.19 -54.64 3.18
N ILE A 395 -21.20 -54.82 2.32
CA ILE A 395 -21.72 -56.14 1.92
C ILE A 395 -20.86 -56.74 0.80
N SER A 396 -20.34 -55.93 -0.13
CA SER A 396 -19.43 -56.41 -1.19
C SER A 396 -18.05 -56.82 -0.65
N SER A 397 -17.57 -56.19 0.44
CA SER A 397 -16.32 -56.57 1.10
C SER A 397 -16.43 -57.81 2.01
N SER A 398 -17.65 -58.17 2.46
CA SER A 398 -17.88 -59.42 3.20
C SER A 398 -18.12 -60.64 2.30
N ALA A 399 -18.45 -60.44 1.01
CA ALA A 399 -18.73 -61.52 0.07
C ALA A 399 -17.50 -62.01 -0.73
N SER A 400 -16.36 -61.30 -0.71
CA SER A 400 -15.13 -61.72 -1.41
C SER A 400 -14.07 -62.38 -0.51
N GLY A 401 -14.40 -62.71 0.74
CA GLY A 401 -13.48 -63.29 1.73
C GLY A 401 -13.71 -64.76 2.05
N GLY A 402 -14.51 -65.47 1.26
CA GLY A 402 -14.86 -66.87 1.50
C GLY A 402 -14.90 -67.68 0.21
N THR A 403 -13.72 -67.99 -0.32
CA THR A 403 -13.41 -69.24 -1.04
C THR A 403 -11.91 -69.38 -1.18
#